data_AF-F4WNZ4-F1
#
_entry.id   AF-F4WNZ4-F1
#
_cell.length_a   1.000
_cell.length_b   1.000
_cell.length_c   1.000
_cell.angle_alpha   90.00
_cell.angle_beta   90.00
_cell.angle_gamma   90.00
#
_symmetry.space_group_name_H-M   'P 1'
#
loop_
_entity.id
_entity.type
_entity.pdbx_description
1 polymer ?
#
loop_
_entity_poly.entity_id
_entity_poly.type
_entity_poly.pdbx_seq_one_letter_code
_entity_poly.pdbx_strand_id
1 'polypeptide(L)'
;MAMLLSKNYFSFQIKRCFQRQQFSGVYTWYNGIEWKCRKRILRNVLSVLVGASATCGAFLYFLDQSVQAMGRDAHPPNYPWDFDGFFTSLDHSAIRRGWQVYKTICSTCHSLRYVRFMDLVDVSHTKDEIKAIAAEYEMLVEGVVEYDDGTPSTTSQMAKDLVTFLSWTSSQEFDQRKQMFIKGMGLSVILIASVVHYSRFLWSHIRSRQIAYIPKEKY
;
A
#
# COMPACT_ATOMS: atom_id res chain seq x y z
N MET A 1 -37.97 -25.94 11.38
CA MET A 1 -37.58 -24.51 11.42
C MET A 1 -37.25 -24.15 12.86
N ALA A 2 -35.97 -23.84 13.14
CA ALA A 2 -35.46 -22.92 14.18
C ALA A 2 -34.07 -23.40 14.62
N MET A 3 -33.05 -22.69 14.13
CA MET A 3 -31.63 -22.94 14.35
C MET A 3 -31.21 -22.63 15.80
N LEU A 4 -30.39 -23.53 16.36
CA LEU A 4 -29.63 -23.35 17.58
C LEU A 4 -28.44 -22.40 17.30
N LEU A 5 -28.55 -21.13 17.72
CA LEU A 5 -27.39 -20.24 17.81
C LEU A 5 -26.71 -20.41 19.18
N SER A 6 -25.68 -21.25 19.20
CA SER A 6 -24.68 -21.34 20.25
C SER A 6 -23.93 -20.00 20.38
N LYS A 7 -24.34 -19.17 21.36
CA LYS A 7 -23.57 -18.02 21.80
C LYS A 7 -22.37 -18.50 22.63
N ASN A 8 -21.26 -18.77 21.95
CA ASN A 8 -19.95 -18.94 22.59
C ASN A 8 -19.45 -17.60 23.11
N TYR A 9 -19.92 -17.18 24.28
CA TYR A 9 -19.27 -16.11 25.05
C TYR A 9 -18.04 -16.69 25.73
N PHE A 10 -16.87 -16.35 25.20
CA PHE A 10 -15.56 -16.63 25.77
C PHE A 10 -15.47 -15.95 27.15
N SER A 11 -15.68 -16.72 28.23
CA SER A 11 -15.61 -16.21 29.60
C SER A 11 -14.15 -15.99 29.99
N PHE A 12 -13.65 -14.76 29.78
CA PHE A 12 -12.37 -14.31 30.34
C PHE A 12 -12.56 -14.12 31.85
N GLN A 13 -12.32 -15.17 32.65
CA GLN A 13 -12.20 -15.02 34.10
C GLN A 13 -10.89 -14.29 34.45
N ILE A 14 -10.95 -12.97 34.50
CA ILE A 14 -9.88 -12.10 34.97
C ILE A 14 -9.82 -12.21 36.51
N LYS A 15 -8.91 -13.03 37.05
CA LYS A 15 -8.54 -12.96 38.48
C LYS A 15 -7.78 -11.64 38.73
N ARG A 16 -8.48 -10.62 39.24
CA ARG A 16 -7.90 -9.36 39.74
C ARG A 16 -7.25 -9.60 41.10
N CYS A 17 -5.97 -9.24 41.26
CA CYS A 17 -5.30 -9.24 42.56
C CYS A 17 -5.31 -7.81 43.11
N PHE A 18 -5.86 -7.62 44.31
CA PHE A 18 -6.04 -6.33 44.99
C PHE A 18 -4.86 -6.10 45.95
N GLN A 19 -4.10 -5.01 45.81
CA GLN A 19 -3.12 -4.56 46.82
C GLN A 19 -3.61 -3.28 47.50
N ARG A 20 -3.46 -3.25 48.83
CA ARG A 20 -4.02 -2.27 49.77
C ARG A 20 -2.91 -1.30 50.21
N GLN A 21 -3.03 -0.01 49.90
CA GLN A 21 -2.20 1.03 50.52
C GLN A 21 -3.08 1.97 51.34
N GLN A 22 -2.63 2.27 52.56
CA GLN A 22 -3.33 3.07 53.55
C GLN A 22 -2.62 4.42 53.67
N PHE A 23 -3.29 5.49 53.25
CA PHE A 23 -2.92 6.85 53.62
C PHE A 23 -4.17 7.54 54.16
N SER A 24 -4.10 8.00 55.42
CA SER A 24 -5.11 8.84 56.07
C SER A 24 -6.58 8.35 55.94
N GLY A 25 -6.85 7.08 56.28
CA GLY A 25 -8.21 6.57 56.49
C GLY A 25 -9.12 6.44 55.25
N VAL A 26 -8.64 6.79 54.05
CA VAL A 26 -9.39 6.68 52.79
C VAL A 26 -8.81 5.54 51.95
N TYR A 27 -9.63 4.54 51.63
CA TYR A 27 -9.25 3.46 50.72
C TYR A 27 -9.33 3.95 49.27
N THR A 28 -8.19 4.21 48.62
CA THR A 28 -8.14 4.52 47.19
C THR A 28 -7.64 3.29 46.40
N TRP A 29 -8.42 2.88 45.40
CA TRP A 29 -8.04 1.80 44.48
C TRP A 29 -7.31 2.41 43.29
N TYR A 30 -5.99 2.18 43.17
CA TYR A 30 -5.27 2.48 41.95
C TYR A 30 -5.30 1.26 41.02
N ASN A 31 -5.81 1.43 39.80
CA ASN A 31 -5.69 0.42 38.73
C ASN A 31 -4.24 0.39 38.22
N GLY A 32 -3.32 -0.11 39.03
CA GLY A 32 -1.99 -0.49 38.58
C GLY A 32 -2.13 -1.79 37.80
N ILE A 33 -1.86 -1.77 36.49
CA ILE A 33 -1.69 -3.00 35.71
C ILE A 33 -0.47 -3.71 36.28
N GLU A 34 -0.69 -4.60 37.24
CA GLU A 34 0.37 -5.27 37.96
C GLU A 34 1.26 -6.07 36.99
N TRP A 35 2.57 -6.06 37.23
CA TRP A 35 3.62 -6.64 36.37
C TRP A 35 3.34 -8.09 35.93
N LYS A 36 2.58 -8.86 36.72
CA LYS A 36 2.17 -10.25 36.41
C LYS A 36 1.16 -10.33 35.26
N CYS A 37 0.24 -9.37 35.14
CA CYS A 37 -0.70 -9.29 34.01
C CYS A 37 0.04 -8.88 32.73
N ARG A 38 1.00 -7.95 32.85
CA ARG A 38 1.87 -7.55 31.74
C ARG A 38 2.73 -8.71 31.23
N LYS A 39 3.37 -9.49 32.11
CA LYS A 39 4.15 -10.68 31.73
C LYS A 39 3.30 -11.78 31.07
N ARG A 40 2.06 -11.99 31.52
CA ARG A 40 1.15 -13.01 30.95
C ARG A 40 0.62 -12.58 29.58
N ILE A 41 0.24 -11.33 29.42
CA ILE A 41 -0.16 -10.76 28.12
C ILE A 41 1.04 -10.77 27.17
N LEU A 42 2.24 -10.35 27.62
CA LEU A 42 3.45 -10.44 26.81
C LEU A 42 3.73 -11.86 26.35
N ARG A 43 3.63 -12.84 27.26
CA ARG A 43 3.91 -14.24 26.94
C ARG A 43 2.90 -14.82 25.95
N ASN A 44 1.62 -14.50 26.10
CA ASN A 44 0.57 -14.98 25.19
C ASN A 44 0.66 -14.29 23.82
N VAL A 45 0.96 -12.98 23.78
CA VAL A 45 1.21 -12.26 22.54
C VAL A 45 2.45 -12.79 21.85
N LEU A 46 3.53 -13.04 22.60
CA LEU A 46 4.77 -13.61 22.07
C LEU A 46 4.55 -15.02 21.51
N SER A 47 3.78 -15.88 22.19
CA SER A 47 3.49 -17.23 21.68
C SER A 47 2.63 -17.21 20.41
N VAL A 48 1.68 -16.27 20.30
CA VAL A 48 0.87 -16.11 19.08
C VAL A 48 1.70 -15.56 17.93
N LEU A 49 2.57 -14.60 18.19
CA LEU A 49 3.48 -14.05 17.17
C LEU A 49 4.47 -15.10 16.67
N VAL A 50 5.05 -15.91 17.56
CA VAL A 50 5.96 -17.01 17.18
C VAL A 50 5.21 -18.10 16.41
N GLY A 51 3.99 -18.44 16.82
CA GLY A 51 3.16 -19.42 16.11
C GLY A 51 2.79 -18.95 14.69
N ALA A 52 2.36 -17.69 14.56
CA ALA A 52 1.95 -17.12 13.27
C ALA A 52 3.13 -16.90 12.31
N SER A 53 4.31 -16.50 12.81
CA SER A 53 5.50 -16.35 11.98
C SER A 53 6.02 -17.70 11.48
N ALA A 54 5.89 -18.77 12.29
CA ALA A 54 6.33 -20.11 11.89
C ALA A 54 5.45 -20.70 10.77
N THR A 55 4.12 -20.59 10.86
CA THR A 55 3.23 -21.06 9.78
C THR A 55 3.35 -20.22 8.52
N CYS A 56 3.44 -18.89 8.67
CA CYS A 56 3.61 -18.02 7.50
C CYS A 56 4.98 -18.23 6.84
N GLY A 57 6.04 -18.37 7.63
CA GLY A 57 7.40 -18.64 7.12
C GLY A 57 7.52 -19.99 6.42
N ALA A 58 6.92 -21.05 6.98
CA ALA A 58 6.89 -22.36 6.32
C ALA A 58 6.09 -22.32 5.00
N PHE A 59 4.93 -21.64 4.99
CA PHE A 59 4.14 -21.48 3.77
C PHE A 59 4.88 -20.69 2.70
N LEU A 60 5.56 -19.60 3.06
CA LEU A 60 6.40 -18.83 2.14
C LEU A 60 7.59 -19.65 1.62
N TYR A 61 8.19 -20.51 2.44
CA TYR A 61 9.26 -21.41 1.99
C TYR A 61 8.76 -22.44 0.96
N PHE A 62 7.56 -23.01 1.16
CA PHE A 62 6.96 -23.91 0.17
C PHE A 62 6.55 -23.18 -1.11
N LEU A 63 6.20 -21.89 -1.04
CA LEU A 63 5.94 -21.06 -2.22
C LEU A 63 7.22 -20.63 -2.94
N ASP A 64 8.31 -20.38 -2.21
CA ASP A 64 9.62 -19.99 -2.75
C ASP A 64 10.39 -21.17 -3.36
N GLN A 65 9.97 -22.41 -3.08
CA GLN A 65 10.43 -23.61 -3.77
C GLN A 65 9.84 -23.66 -5.19
N SER A 66 10.23 -22.68 -5.99
CA SER A 66 9.97 -22.61 -7.42
C SER A 66 10.64 -23.79 -8.12
N VAL A 67 9.92 -24.36 -9.09
CA VAL A 67 10.48 -25.31 -10.06
C VAL A 67 11.68 -24.65 -10.72
N GLN A 68 12.85 -25.29 -10.65
CA GLN A 68 14.04 -24.87 -11.39
C GLN A 68 13.74 -24.93 -12.89
N ALA A 69 13.27 -23.83 -13.46
CA ALA A 69 13.32 -23.61 -14.91
C ALA A 69 14.80 -23.45 -15.28
N MET A 70 15.24 -24.15 -16.32
CA MET A 70 16.65 -24.36 -16.64
C MET A 70 17.37 -23.04 -17.00
N GLY A 71 18.47 -22.73 -16.31
CA GLY A 71 19.42 -21.65 -16.68
C GLY A 71 19.73 -20.70 -15.52
N ARG A 72 20.99 -20.26 -15.38
CA ARG A 72 21.31 -19.16 -14.44
C ARG A 72 20.75 -17.87 -15.03
N ASP A 73 19.56 -17.48 -14.61
CA ASP A 73 18.97 -16.22 -15.04
C ASP A 73 19.70 -15.06 -14.37
N ALA A 74 20.26 -14.17 -15.20
CA ALA A 74 20.80 -12.91 -14.73
C ALA A 74 19.62 -12.06 -14.23
N HIS A 75 19.57 -11.83 -12.92
CA HIS A 75 18.55 -10.95 -12.36
C HIS A 75 18.78 -9.52 -12.87
N PRO A 76 17.74 -8.83 -13.37
CA PRO A 76 17.90 -7.46 -13.80
C PRO A 76 18.33 -6.58 -12.60
N PRO A 77 19.28 -5.66 -12.78
CA PRO A 77 19.60 -4.69 -11.74
C PRO A 77 18.42 -3.74 -11.53
N ASN A 78 18.27 -3.24 -10.30
CA ASN A 78 17.22 -2.28 -9.99
C ASN A 78 17.64 -0.88 -10.47
N TYR A 79 17.09 -0.43 -11.59
CA TYR A 79 17.29 0.92 -12.09
C TYR A 79 16.40 1.92 -11.32
N PRO A 80 16.92 3.08 -10.90
CA PRO A 80 16.14 4.08 -10.18
C PRO A 80 15.25 4.85 -11.16
N TRP A 81 14.06 4.31 -11.46
CA TRP A 81 13.08 4.95 -12.31
C TRP A 81 12.45 6.17 -11.63
N ASP A 82 12.15 7.22 -12.40
CA ASP A 82 11.56 8.46 -11.88
C ASP A 82 10.20 8.20 -11.20
N PHE A 83 9.45 7.20 -11.67
CA PHE A 83 8.12 6.81 -11.18
C PHE A 83 8.12 5.75 -10.07
N ASP A 84 9.26 5.36 -9.52
CA ASP A 84 9.36 4.28 -8.51
C ASP A 84 8.82 4.71 -7.12
N GLY A 85 8.86 6.01 -6.81
CA GLY A 85 8.41 6.56 -5.53
C GLY A 85 6.89 6.59 -5.34
N PHE A 86 6.43 6.58 -4.08
CA PHE A 86 4.99 6.67 -3.74
C PHE A 86 4.32 7.98 -4.17
N PHE A 87 5.09 9.06 -4.24
CA PHE A 87 4.61 10.40 -4.58
C PHE A 87 5.08 10.87 -5.96
N THR A 88 5.69 10.00 -6.76
CA THR A 88 6.17 10.35 -8.09
C THR A 88 5.20 9.85 -9.17
N SER A 89 5.03 10.65 -10.22
CA SER A 89 4.23 10.31 -11.40
C SER A 89 5.12 9.79 -12.53
N LEU A 90 4.51 9.32 -13.61
CA LEU A 90 5.24 9.08 -14.86
C LEU A 90 5.70 10.41 -15.49
N ASP A 91 6.84 10.36 -16.19
CA ASP A 91 7.32 11.50 -16.97
C ASP A 91 6.65 11.48 -18.36
N HIS A 92 5.68 12.38 -18.55
CA HIS A 92 4.92 12.50 -19.80
C HIS A 92 5.80 12.87 -21.02
N SER A 93 6.93 13.56 -20.80
CA SER A 93 7.88 13.86 -21.88
C SER A 93 8.61 12.59 -22.33
N ALA A 94 9.00 11.72 -21.40
CA ALA A 94 9.54 10.39 -21.70
C ALA A 94 8.51 9.46 -22.35
N ILE A 95 7.23 9.55 -21.96
CA ILE A 95 6.14 8.81 -22.64
C ILE A 95 6.04 9.25 -24.11
N ARG A 96 6.09 10.55 -24.39
CA ARG A 96 6.04 11.09 -25.76
C ARG A 96 7.20 10.59 -26.63
N ARG A 97 8.43 10.67 -26.11
CA ARG A 97 9.63 10.14 -26.77
C ARG A 97 9.57 8.61 -26.96
N GLY A 98 9.12 7.89 -25.95
CA GLY A 98 8.97 6.43 -26.01
C GLY A 98 7.95 5.98 -27.06
N TRP A 99 6.89 6.76 -27.27
CA TRP A 99 5.95 6.52 -28.36
C TRP A 99 6.61 6.68 -29.75
N GLN A 100 7.49 7.67 -29.95
CA GLN A 100 8.23 7.84 -31.20
C GLN A 100 9.17 6.65 -31.46
N VAL A 101 9.84 6.15 -30.41
CA VAL A 101 10.66 4.93 -30.49
C VAL A 101 9.79 3.70 -30.84
N TYR A 102 8.62 3.56 -30.22
CA TYR A 102 7.69 2.47 -30.52
C TYR A 102 7.21 2.52 -31.97
N LYS A 103 6.78 3.69 -32.45
CA LYS A 103 6.25 3.90 -33.80
C LYS A 103 7.29 3.55 -34.88
N THR A 104 8.56 3.82 -34.64
CA THR A 104 9.64 3.68 -35.63
C THR A 104 10.32 2.32 -35.59
N ILE A 105 10.56 1.76 -34.39
CA ILE A 105 11.35 0.53 -34.23
C ILE A 105 10.43 -0.66 -33.97
N CYS A 106 9.59 -0.57 -32.94
CA CYS A 106 8.89 -1.74 -32.39
C CYS A 106 7.62 -2.09 -33.17
N SER A 107 6.94 -1.11 -33.76
CA SER A 107 5.68 -1.28 -34.49
C SER A 107 5.77 -2.25 -35.68
N THR A 108 6.97 -2.41 -36.23
CA THR A 108 7.27 -3.31 -37.36
C THR A 108 7.06 -4.79 -37.00
N CYS A 109 7.37 -5.17 -35.76
CA CYS A 109 7.33 -6.56 -35.29
C CYS A 109 6.36 -6.79 -34.12
N HIS A 110 6.04 -5.76 -33.34
CA HIS A 110 5.15 -5.84 -32.19
C HIS A 110 3.86 -5.06 -32.45
N SER A 111 2.73 -5.70 -32.16
CA SER A 111 1.42 -5.05 -32.18
C SER A 111 1.07 -4.47 -30.81
N LEU A 112 0.58 -3.23 -30.76
CA LEU A 112 0.02 -2.62 -29.55
C LEU A 112 -1.51 -2.63 -29.63
N ARG A 113 -2.10 -3.82 -29.61
CA ARG A 113 -3.53 -4.01 -29.91
C ARG A 113 -4.48 -3.29 -28.94
N TYR A 114 -4.05 -3.05 -27.70
CA TYR A 114 -4.90 -2.53 -26.63
C TYR A 114 -4.76 -1.03 -26.37
N VAL A 115 -3.91 -0.33 -27.12
CA VAL A 115 -3.75 1.12 -27.00
C VAL A 115 -4.32 1.79 -28.23
N ARG A 116 -5.26 2.71 -28.03
CA ARG A 116 -5.90 3.46 -29.11
C ARG A 116 -5.22 4.82 -29.22
N PHE A 117 -5.22 5.40 -30.42
CA PHE A 117 -4.71 6.75 -30.64
C PHE A 117 -5.32 7.79 -29.68
N MET A 118 -6.61 7.66 -29.38
CA MET A 118 -7.30 8.54 -28.44
C MET A 118 -6.80 8.43 -27.00
N ASP A 119 -6.19 7.31 -26.61
CA ASP A 119 -5.67 7.14 -25.25
C ASP A 119 -4.40 7.97 -25.01
N LEU A 120 -3.73 8.44 -26.08
CA LEU A 120 -2.55 9.31 -26.00
C LEU A 120 -2.91 10.81 -25.87
N VAL A 121 -4.16 11.17 -26.15
CA VAL A 121 -4.65 12.55 -26.05
C VAL A 121 -4.61 13.00 -24.61
N ASP A 122 -4.10 14.21 -24.37
CA ASP A 122 -3.92 14.81 -23.04
C ASP A 122 -2.94 14.05 -22.12
N VAL A 123 -2.30 12.99 -22.63
CA VAL A 123 -1.21 12.27 -21.95
C VAL A 123 0.14 12.67 -22.52
N SER A 124 0.34 12.49 -23.82
CA SER A 124 1.62 12.76 -24.48
C SER A 124 1.48 13.67 -25.70
N HIS A 125 0.30 13.72 -26.30
CA HIS A 125 0.02 14.46 -27.51
C HIS A 125 -1.28 15.26 -27.38
N THR A 126 -1.37 16.35 -28.14
CA THR A 126 -2.63 17.07 -28.28
C THR A 126 -3.58 16.31 -29.22
N LYS A 127 -4.89 16.62 -29.13
CA LYS A 127 -5.91 15.97 -29.96
C LYS A 127 -5.65 16.17 -31.47
N ASP A 128 -5.15 17.34 -31.86
CA ASP A 128 -4.91 17.67 -33.25
C ASP A 128 -3.68 16.93 -33.80
N GLU A 129 -2.62 16.78 -32.98
CA GLU A 129 -1.46 15.96 -33.30
C GLU A 129 -1.84 14.50 -33.52
N ILE A 130 -2.63 13.93 -32.61
CA ILE A 130 -3.09 12.54 -32.73
C ILE A 130 -3.96 12.35 -33.98
N LYS A 131 -4.77 13.35 -34.34
CA LYS A 131 -5.58 13.30 -35.56
C LYS A 131 -4.70 13.29 -36.82
N ALA A 132 -3.63 14.08 -36.82
CA ALA A 132 -2.64 14.09 -37.90
C ALA A 132 -1.88 12.75 -37.97
N ILE A 133 -1.43 12.21 -36.83
CA ILE A 133 -0.75 10.91 -36.74
C ILE A 133 -1.66 9.77 -37.22
N ALA A 134 -2.93 9.78 -36.84
CA ALA A 134 -3.89 8.78 -37.26
C ALA A 134 -4.18 8.86 -38.77
N ALA A 135 -4.16 10.07 -39.35
CA ALA A 135 -4.26 10.27 -40.80
C ALA A 135 -2.98 9.88 -41.55
N GLU A 136 -1.81 9.99 -40.90
CA GLU A 136 -0.50 9.61 -41.46
C GLU A 136 -0.29 8.09 -41.47
N TYR A 137 -1.00 7.32 -40.62
CA TYR A 137 -0.79 5.88 -40.44
C TYR A 137 -1.01 5.02 -41.71
N GLU A 138 -1.37 5.63 -42.84
CA GLU A 138 -1.40 4.98 -44.15
C GLU A 138 -0.02 4.92 -44.85
N MET A 139 1.03 5.61 -44.35
CA MET A 139 2.37 5.62 -44.97
C MET A 139 3.47 5.68 -43.89
N LEU A 140 4.42 4.73 -43.90
CA LEU A 140 5.61 4.76 -43.04
C LEU A 140 6.87 4.92 -43.90
N VAL A 141 7.72 5.88 -43.57
CA VAL A 141 9.07 6.07 -44.13
C VAL A 141 10.07 6.28 -42.99
N GLU A 142 11.28 5.75 -43.16
CA GLU A 142 12.34 5.61 -42.15
C GLU A 142 13.32 6.80 -42.07
N GLY A 143 13.91 6.98 -40.88
CA GLY A 143 15.02 7.92 -40.62
C GLY A 143 15.42 8.02 -39.14
N VAL A 144 15.81 6.91 -38.51
CA VAL A 144 16.52 6.74 -37.21
C VAL A 144 16.28 7.84 -36.15
N VAL A 145 15.04 7.92 -35.65
CA VAL A 145 14.53 8.68 -34.47
C VAL A 145 15.37 9.89 -34.02
N GLU A 146 15.01 11.05 -34.54
CA GLU A 146 15.31 12.34 -33.91
C GLU A 146 14.10 12.75 -33.06
N TYR A 147 14.34 13.04 -31.78
CA TYR A 147 13.25 13.48 -30.89
C TYR A 147 12.82 14.91 -31.26
N ASP A 148 11.52 15.20 -31.16
CA ASP A 148 10.95 16.53 -31.45
C ASP A 148 11.42 17.62 -30.47
N ASP A 149 11.95 17.21 -29.31
CA ASP A 149 12.48 18.08 -28.27
C ASP A 149 14.00 18.32 -28.36
N GLY A 150 14.69 17.68 -29.32
CA GLY A 150 16.13 17.79 -29.50
C GLY A 150 16.98 17.02 -28.47
N THR A 151 16.38 16.12 -27.68
CA THR A 151 17.14 15.24 -26.77
C THR A 151 18.04 14.29 -27.59
N PRO A 152 19.27 13.97 -27.15
CA PRO A 152 20.12 13.03 -27.88
C PRO A 152 19.54 11.60 -27.87
N SER A 153 19.31 11.02 -29.05
CA SER A 153 18.75 9.67 -29.26
C SER A 153 19.78 8.54 -29.04
N THR A 154 20.43 8.54 -27.88
CA THR A 154 21.31 7.42 -27.47
C THR A 154 20.49 6.16 -27.19
N THR A 155 21.09 4.98 -27.37
CA THR A 155 20.42 3.68 -27.16
C THR A 155 19.88 3.48 -25.74
N SER A 156 20.62 3.92 -24.71
CA SER A 156 20.14 3.88 -23.32
C SER A 156 18.96 4.81 -23.08
N GLN A 157 18.95 5.98 -23.73
CA GLN A 157 17.87 6.95 -23.59
C GLN A 157 16.60 6.45 -24.29
N MET A 158 16.72 5.93 -25.51
CA MET A 158 15.61 5.29 -26.21
C MET A 158 15.02 4.13 -25.41
N ALA A 159 15.86 3.29 -24.80
CA ALA A 159 15.40 2.21 -23.93
C ALA A 159 14.65 2.76 -22.69
N LYS A 160 15.16 3.81 -22.04
CA LYS A 160 14.50 4.45 -20.89
C LYS A 160 13.11 4.98 -21.27
N ASP A 161 13.02 5.69 -22.40
CA ASP A 161 11.78 6.32 -22.85
C ASP A 161 10.76 5.27 -23.31
N LEU A 162 11.21 4.25 -24.05
CA LEU A 162 10.36 3.14 -24.47
C LEU A 162 9.83 2.35 -23.27
N VAL A 163 10.65 2.06 -22.25
CA VAL A 163 10.20 1.38 -21.03
C VAL A 163 9.21 2.25 -20.26
N THR A 164 9.41 3.58 -20.23
CA THR A 164 8.47 4.51 -19.59
C THR A 164 7.13 4.54 -20.33
N PHE A 165 7.16 4.57 -21.67
CA PHE A 165 5.98 4.46 -22.51
C PHE A 165 5.26 3.12 -22.30
N LEU A 166 5.97 1.99 -22.32
CA LEU A 166 5.38 0.67 -22.11
C LEU A 166 4.80 0.51 -20.70
N SER A 167 5.47 1.05 -19.68
CA SER A 167 4.95 1.11 -18.30
C SER A 167 3.62 1.85 -18.25
N TRP A 168 3.52 2.98 -18.94
CA TRP A 168 2.27 3.69 -19.12
C TRP A 168 1.21 2.85 -19.86
N THR A 169 1.56 2.18 -20.98
CA THR A 169 0.59 1.35 -21.73
C THR A 169 0.01 0.20 -20.91
N SER A 170 0.80 -0.35 -19.98
CA SER A 170 0.35 -1.43 -19.10
C SER A 170 -0.51 -0.94 -17.93
N SER A 171 -0.44 0.35 -17.60
CA SER A 171 -1.11 0.94 -16.44
C SER A 171 -1.48 2.42 -16.69
N GLN A 172 -2.46 2.66 -17.55
CA GLN A 172 -2.89 4.02 -17.91
C GLN A 172 -3.43 4.81 -16.69
N GLU A 173 -3.95 4.10 -15.68
CA GLU A 173 -4.45 4.67 -14.43
C GLU A 173 -3.36 4.93 -13.37
N PHE A 174 -2.07 4.80 -13.70
CA PHE A 174 -0.97 4.87 -12.74
C PHE A 174 -0.96 6.16 -11.90
N ASP A 175 -1.00 7.32 -12.56
CA ASP A 175 -0.94 8.62 -11.88
C ASP A 175 -2.22 8.90 -11.10
N GLN A 176 -3.38 8.56 -11.68
CA GLN A 176 -4.68 8.69 -11.03
C GLN A 176 -4.75 7.81 -9.77
N ARG A 177 -4.27 6.57 -9.83
CA ARG A 177 -4.21 5.65 -8.70
C ARG A 177 -3.35 6.21 -7.57
N LYS A 178 -2.16 6.74 -7.88
CA LYS A 178 -1.29 7.37 -6.87
C LYS A 178 -1.93 8.63 -6.28
N GLN A 179 -2.57 9.46 -7.10
CA GLN A 179 -3.28 10.64 -6.62
C GLN A 179 -4.46 10.27 -5.70
N MET A 180 -5.26 9.26 -6.08
CA MET A 180 -6.36 8.75 -5.26
C MET A 180 -5.86 8.11 -3.97
N PHE A 181 -4.72 7.42 -4.00
CA PHE A 181 -4.05 6.90 -2.81
C PHE A 181 -3.65 8.03 -1.85
N ILE A 182 -3.02 9.09 -2.34
CA ILE A 182 -2.62 10.25 -1.53
C ILE A 182 -3.85 10.93 -0.91
N LYS A 183 -4.88 11.19 -1.72
CA LYS A 183 -6.15 11.77 -1.27
C LYS A 183 -6.84 10.88 -0.20
N GLY A 184 -6.89 9.58 -0.45
CA GLY A 184 -7.49 8.60 0.45
C GLY A 184 -6.73 8.47 1.77
N MET A 185 -5.40 8.46 1.72
CA MET A 185 -4.55 8.43 2.92
C MET A 185 -4.71 9.70 3.75
N GLY A 186 -4.72 10.88 3.13
CA GLY A 186 -4.95 12.15 3.82
C GLY A 186 -6.30 12.20 4.54
N LEU A 187 -7.37 11.82 3.84
CA LEU A 187 -8.73 11.76 4.41
C LEU A 187 -8.82 10.71 5.55
N SER A 188 -8.19 9.55 5.37
CA SER A 188 -8.18 8.49 6.39
C SER A 188 -7.47 8.93 7.66
N VAL A 189 -6.34 9.64 7.56
CA VAL A 189 -5.61 10.16 8.72
C VAL A 189 -6.46 11.17 9.50
N ILE A 190 -7.16 12.07 8.81
CA ILE A 190 -8.06 13.06 9.44
C ILE A 190 -9.22 12.38 10.17
N LEU A 191 -9.84 11.38 9.54
CA LEU A 191 -10.95 10.63 10.15
C LEU A 191 -10.47 9.82 11.35
N ILE A 192 -9.34 9.12 11.24
CA ILE A 192 -8.76 8.36 12.36
C ILE A 192 -8.43 9.29 13.52
N ALA A 193 -7.81 10.45 13.26
CA ALA A 193 -7.52 11.43 14.31
C ALA A 193 -8.80 11.91 15.02
N SER A 194 -9.85 12.21 14.25
CA SER A 194 -11.16 12.63 14.77
C SER A 194 -11.82 11.54 15.63
N VAL A 195 -11.82 10.30 15.15
CA VAL A 195 -12.39 9.14 15.86
C VAL A 195 -11.61 8.85 17.14
N VAL A 196 -10.28 8.89 17.08
CA VAL A 196 -9.42 8.70 18.26
C VAL A 196 -9.66 9.82 19.27
N HIS A 197 -9.76 11.07 18.83
CA HIS A 197 -10.06 12.20 19.70
C HIS A 197 -11.43 12.04 20.39
N TYR A 198 -12.47 11.71 19.63
CA TYR A 198 -13.82 11.49 20.15
C TYR A 198 -13.88 10.30 21.11
N SER A 199 -13.20 9.20 20.77
CA SER A 199 -13.10 8.02 21.64
C SER A 199 -12.41 8.36 22.96
N ARG A 200 -11.35 9.18 22.93
CA ARG A 200 -10.66 9.65 24.15
C ARG A 200 -11.56 10.57 24.99
N PHE A 201 -12.37 11.42 24.34
CA PHE A 201 -13.34 12.27 25.02
C PHE A 201 -14.39 11.43 25.75
N LEU A 202 -15.04 10.48 25.08
CA LEU A 202 -16.07 9.62 25.69
C LEU A 202 -15.53 8.75 26.84
N TRP A 203 -14.33 8.19 26.67
CA TRP A 203 -13.73 7.31 27.68
C TRP A 203 -13.04 8.08 28.82
N SER A 204 -12.97 9.42 28.73
CA SER A 204 -12.34 10.25 29.77
C SER A 204 -13.04 10.09 31.12
N HIS A 205 -14.38 10.13 31.13
CA HIS A 205 -15.18 10.00 32.35
C HIS A 205 -15.00 8.64 33.02
N ILE A 206 -14.98 7.55 32.23
CA ILE A 206 -14.76 6.20 32.77
C ILE A 206 -13.35 6.07 33.36
N ARG A 207 -12.34 6.66 32.68
CA ARG A 207 -10.94 6.58 33.10
C ARG A 207 -10.62 7.47 34.30
N SER A 208 -11.36 8.56 34.52
CA SER A 208 -11.16 9.47 35.66
C SER A 208 -11.90 9.05 36.93
N ARG A 209 -12.80 8.06 36.88
CA ARG A 209 -13.55 7.59 38.06
C ARG A 209 -12.62 7.04 39.14
N GLN A 210 -12.68 7.64 40.33
CA GLN A 210 -12.12 7.10 41.56
C GLN A 210 -13.22 6.31 42.30
N ILE A 211 -12.95 5.06 42.64
CA ILE A 211 -13.89 4.21 43.38
C ILE A 211 -13.39 4.14 44.83
N ALA A 212 -14.25 4.45 45.79
CA ALA A 212 -14.01 4.21 47.21
C ALA A 212 -14.89 3.03 47.67
N TYR A 213 -14.31 2.07 48.38
CA TYR A 213 -15.03 0.94 48.93
C TYR A 213 -15.26 1.15 50.42
N ILE A 214 -16.52 1.24 50.83
CA ILE A 214 -16.93 1.36 52.25
C ILE A 214 -17.44 -0.03 52.68
N PRO A 215 -16.73 -0.75 53.56
CA PRO A 215 -17.19 -2.05 54.05
C PRO A 215 -18.44 -1.88 54.92
N LYS A 216 -19.37 -2.84 54.87
CA LYS A 216 -20.51 -2.91 55.79
C LYS A 216 -20.05 -3.51 57.13
N GLU A 217 -20.45 -2.91 58.23
CA GLU A 217 -20.24 -3.48 59.57
C GLU A 217 -21.04 -4.79 59.70
N LYS A 218 -20.42 -5.80 60.32
CA LYS A 218 -21.11 -7.06 60.65
C LYS A 218 -21.80 -6.85 62.00
N TYR A 219 -23.13 -6.99 62.01
CA TYR A 219 -23.94 -7.06 63.23
C TYR A 219 -23.51 -8.23 64.10
#